data_AF-A0A174ZDN4-F1
#
_entry.id   AF-A0A174ZDN4-F1
#
_cell.length_a   1.000
_cell.length_b   1.000
_cell.length_c   1.000
_cell.angle_alpha   90.00
_cell.angle_beta   90.00
_cell.angle_gamma   90.00
#
_symmetry.space_group_name_H-M   'P 1'
#
loop_
_entity.id
_entity.type
_entity.pdbx_description
1 polymer ?
#
loop_
_entity_poly.entity_id
_entity_poly.type
_entity_poly.pdbx_seq_one_letter_code
_entity_poly.pdbx_strand_id
1 'polypeptide(L)'
;MALQDKKIMPPPWLAYREIERYSIGWRMGYGEDYIYRFGDWLNTLSPEERVEYRALFPEPVTWKGWWDDEDNSQLLEHGDFFVEAWQAEGRPKYTRQWLQQEISAGRNLELCLFWGHQPSKDGNVTKSCLSQWWMEDFYTMADSYLYTEQYMMASKAQLFGDEEIRKEILKCNDPKQIKALGRKVRGFDQAVWDKFKYAIVLNGNWLKFSQNRELREFLLSTGDSVLVEASPYDNIWGIRLSVNSPEAWDPFKWRGQNLLGFALMEVRDELRRVTQNEMLCDWSSVWENETL
;
A
#
# COMPACT_ATOMS: atom_id res chain seq x y z
N MET A 1 1.23 27.01 17.61
CA MET A 1 2.05 26.10 16.78
C MET A 1 3.20 26.94 16.25
N ALA A 2 4.44 26.47 16.32
CA ALA A 2 5.59 27.24 15.81
C ALA A 2 5.49 27.46 14.29
N LEU A 3 4.83 26.54 13.57
CA LEU A 3 4.57 26.63 12.13
C LEU A 3 3.33 27.44 11.71
N GLN A 4 2.62 28.10 12.63
CA GLN A 4 1.28 28.67 12.37
C GLN A 4 1.24 29.74 11.25
N ASP A 5 2.32 30.49 11.06
CA ASP A 5 2.42 31.55 10.04
C ASP A 5 3.25 31.14 8.82
N LYS A 6 3.63 29.85 8.71
CA LYS A 6 4.45 29.34 7.62
C LYS A 6 3.59 28.74 6.51
N LYS A 7 4.02 28.95 5.26
CA LYS A 7 3.56 28.13 4.14
C LYS A 7 4.28 26.79 4.23
N ILE A 8 3.56 25.77 4.69
CA ILE A 8 4.12 24.44 4.95
C ILE A 8 4.27 23.69 3.62
N MET A 9 5.50 23.37 3.20
CA MET A 9 5.68 22.49 2.04
C MET A 9 5.38 21.04 2.43
N PRO A 10 4.69 20.25 1.58
CA PRO A 10 4.49 18.84 1.86
C PRO A 10 5.84 18.09 1.89
N PRO A 11 6.01 17.06 2.72
CA PRO A 11 7.20 16.22 2.64
C PRO A 11 7.23 15.47 1.30
N PRO A 12 8.40 15.00 0.84
CA PRO A 12 8.56 14.39 -0.48
C PRO A 12 7.58 13.25 -0.77
N TRP A 13 7.34 12.36 0.20
CA TRP A 13 6.41 11.23 0.08
C TRP A 13 4.92 11.62 0.03
N LEU A 14 4.55 12.86 0.37
CA LEU A 14 3.21 13.38 0.14
C LEU A 14 3.15 14.18 -1.18
N ALA A 15 4.21 14.91 -1.52
CA ALA A 15 4.26 15.71 -2.72
C ALA A 15 4.19 14.86 -4.00
N TYR A 16 5.05 13.84 -4.10
CA TYR A 16 5.12 12.92 -5.24
C TYR A 16 5.10 11.47 -4.74
N ARG A 17 3.89 10.92 -4.65
CA ARG A 17 3.61 9.60 -4.07
C ARG A 17 4.05 8.45 -4.97
N GLU A 18 4.21 8.74 -6.24
CA GLU A 18 4.70 7.86 -7.29
C GLU A 18 6.23 7.81 -7.36
N ILE A 19 6.94 8.79 -6.78
CA ILE A 19 8.40 8.78 -6.71
C ILE A 19 8.86 8.14 -5.41
N GLU A 20 9.25 6.86 -5.48
CA GLU A 20 9.84 6.14 -4.34
C GLU A 20 11.15 6.78 -3.84
N ARG A 21 11.50 6.56 -2.58
CA ARG A 21 12.64 7.20 -1.87
C ARG A 21 13.95 7.18 -2.66
N TYR A 22 14.27 6.04 -3.28
CA TYR A 22 15.54 5.85 -4.00
C TYR A 22 15.41 6.03 -5.52
N SER A 23 14.26 6.51 -5.99
CA SER A 23 14.03 6.75 -7.39
C SER A 23 15.00 7.79 -7.94
N ILE A 24 15.46 7.54 -9.17
CA ILE A 24 16.24 8.54 -9.91
C ILE A 24 15.42 9.82 -10.18
N GLY A 25 14.09 9.77 -10.06
CA GLY A 25 13.21 10.93 -10.17
C GLY A 25 13.52 12.08 -9.20
N TRP A 26 14.15 11.79 -8.05
CA TRP A 26 14.65 12.80 -7.11
C TRP A 26 15.96 13.47 -7.54
N ARG A 27 16.63 12.94 -8.57
CA ARG A 27 17.91 13.44 -9.09
C ARG A 27 17.84 13.86 -10.56
N MET A 28 16.76 13.51 -11.24
CA MET A 28 16.51 13.83 -12.62
C MET A 28 14.99 13.98 -12.84
N GLY A 29 14.54 15.18 -13.20
CA GLY A 29 13.14 15.46 -13.50
C GLY A 29 12.47 16.36 -12.46
N TYR A 30 11.13 16.31 -12.39
CA TYR A 30 10.35 17.23 -11.54
C TYR A 30 10.57 17.02 -10.04
N GLY A 31 10.90 15.79 -9.62
CA GLY A 31 11.23 15.50 -8.23
C GLY A 31 12.53 16.19 -7.77
N GLU A 32 13.50 16.36 -8.66
CA GLU A 32 14.77 17.06 -8.36
C GLU A 32 14.52 18.53 -8.02
N ASP A 33 13.78 19.26 -8.86
CA ASP A 33 13.42 20.66 -8.57
C ASP A 33 12.73 20.80 -7.21
N TYR A 34 11.79 19.90 -6.93
CA TYR A 34 11.06 19.92 -5.67
C TYR A 34 11.93 19.63 -4.46
N ILE A 35 12.82 18.63 -4.52
CA ILE A 35 13.65 18.27 -3.34
C ILE A 35 14.62 19.41 -2.99
N TYR A 36 15.11 20.16 -3.98
CA TYR A 36 15.91 21.36 -3.75
C TYR A 36 15.09 22.47 -3.09
N ARG A 37 13.93 22.85 -3.66
CA ARG A 37 13.05 23.87 -3.08
C ARG A 37 12.59 23.50 -1.67
N PHE A 38 12.25 22.22 -1.47
CA PHE A 38 11.90 21.67 -0.17
C PHE A 38 13.05 21.79 0.83
N GLY A 39 14.28 21.44 0.43
CA GLY A 39 15.47 21.56 1.26
C GLY A 39 15.78 23.01 1.64
N ASP A 40 15.70 23.93 0.68
CA ASP A 40 15.88 25.37 0.93
C ASP A 40 14.84 25.90 1.91
N TRP A 41 13.57 25.55 1.72
CA TRP A 41 12.49 25.90 2.65
C TRP A 41 12.71 25.31 4.05
N LEU A 42 13.04 24.02 4.14
CA LEU A 42 13.31 23.35 5.41
C LEU A 42 14.48 24.00 6.15
N ASN A 43 15.47 24.49 5.40
CA ASN A 43 16.61 25.23 5.95
C ASN A 43 16.22 26.58 6.59
N THR A 44 15.10 27.18 6.17
CA THR A 44 14.57 28.41 6.79
C THR A 44 13.93 28.21 8.16
N LEU A 45 13.61 26.95 8.52
CA LEU A 45 12.94 26.63 9.78
C LEU A 45 13.93 26.61 10.96
N SER A 46 13.49 27.13 12.10
CA SER A 46 14.19 26.99 13.39
C SER A 46 14.26 25.53 13.84
N PRO A 47 15.16 25.18 14.78
CA PRO A 47 15.20 23.83 15.35
C PRO A 47 13.86 23.38 15.93
N GLU A 48 13.14 24.26 16.62
CA GLU A 48 11.82 23.98 17.19
C GLU A 48 10.77 23.75 16.10
N GLU A 49 10.78 24.57 15.05
CA GLU A 49 9.89 24.43 13.89
C GLU A 49 10.14 23.11 13.14
N ARG A 50 11.40 22.67 13.01
CA ARG A 50 11.76 21.38 12.39
C ARG A 50 11.26 20.20 13.22
N VAL A 51 11.36 20.26 14.55
CA VAL A 51 10.83 19.22 15.44
C VAL A 51 9.31 19.13 15.31
N GLU A 52 8.62 20.27 15.30
CA GLU A 52 7.17 20.30 15.08
C GLU A 52 6.81 19.76 13.69
N TYR A 53 7.55 20.13 12.63
CA TYR A 53 7.33 19.64 11.28
C TYR A 53 7.45 18.11 11.18
N ARG A 54 8.53 17.54 11.72
CA ARG A 54 8.75 16.08 11.74
C ARG A 54 7.63 15.35 12.50
N ALA A 55 7.09 15.96 13.56
CA ALA A 55 5.98 15.40 14.32
C ALA A 55 4.65 15.45 13.55
N LEU A 56 4.40 16.51 12.80
CA LEU A 56 3.20 16.64 11.95
C LEU A 56 3.26 15.73 10.72
N PHE A 57 4.45 15.52 10.17
CA PHE A 57 4.68 14.76 8.94
C PHE A 57 5.65 13.61 9.20
N PRO A 58 5.16 12.53 9.84
CA PRO A 58 6.02 11.41 10.16
C PRO A 58 6.31 10.59 8.89
N GLU A 59 7.50 10.02 8.80
CA GLU A 59 7.94 9.22 7.64
C GLU A 59 7.03 8.01 7.46
N PRO A 60 6.64 7.64 6.22
CA PRO A 60 6.04 6.33 5.97
C PRO A 60 7.05 5.20 6.20
N VAL A 61 6.55 3.96 6.36
CA VAL A 61 7.39 2.76 6.55
C VAL A 61 8.47 2.65 5.47
N THR A 62 8.15 2.98 4.22
CA THR A 62 9.06 2.92 3.07
C THR A 62 10.08 4.06 3.01
N TRP A 63 10.01 5.02 3.94
CA TRP A 63 10.93 6.17 4.04
C TRP A 63 11.61 6.27 5.41
N LYS A 64 11.60 5.18 6.18
CA LYS A 64 12.05 5.21 7.58
C LYS A 64 13.54 5.59 7.70
N GLY A 65 13.83 6.59 8.54
CA GLY A 65 15.17 7.14 8.76
C GLY A 65 15.58 8.25 7.80
N TRP A 66 14.74 8.62 6.83
CA TRP A 66 15.02 9.68 5.87
C TRP A 66 15.40 11.01 6.51
N TRP A 67 14.77 11.40 7.62
CA TRP A 67 15.06 12.65 8.34
C TRP A 67 16.46 12.73 8.91
N ASP A 68 17.08 11.59 9.16
CA ASP A 68 18.39 11.48 9.81
C ASP A 68 19.46 10.94 8.83
N ASP A 69 19.16 10.97 7.52
CA ASP A 69 20.00 10.44 6.44
C ASP A 69 20.38 8.94 6.61
N GLU A 70 19.50 8.17 7.27
CA GLU A 70 19.65 6.74 7.53
C GLU A 70 18.60 5.91 6.77
N ASP A 71 18.91 4.65 6.44
CA ASP A 71 17.87 3.70 6.01
C ASP A 71 17.59 2.67 7.11
N ASN A 72 16.50 2.90 7.83
CA ASN A 72 16.05 2.05 8.93
C ASN A 72 14.88 1.14 8.50
N SER A 73 14.63 1.04 7.20
CA SER A 73 13.63 0.15 6.60
C SER A 73 14.05 -1.31 6.80
N GLN A 74 13.10 -2.17 7.17
CA GLN A 74 13.36 -3.60 7.23
C GLN A 74 13.09 -4.21 5.86
N LEU A 75 13.97 -5.09 5.40
CA LEU A 75 13.83 -5.76 4.11
C LEU A 75 13.77 -7.28 4.33
N LEU A 76 12.92 -7.95 3.55
CA LEU A 76 13.08 -9.38 3.30
C LEU A 76 13.95 -9.57 2.06
N GLU A 77 14.92 -10.48 2.16
CA GLU A 77 15.86 -10.79 1.09
C GLU A 77 15.79 -12.27 0.70
N HIS A 78 15.78 -12.53 -0.61
CA HIS A 78 15.96 -13.87 -1.18
C HIS A 78 16.75 -13.78 -2.50
N GLY A 79 18.05 -14.08 -2.43
CA GLY A 79 18.94 -13.82 -3.57
C GLY A 79 18.96 -12.34 -3.89
N ASP A 80 18.69 -11.98 -5.15
CA ASP A 80 18.63 -10.58 -5.60
C ASP A 80 17.24 -9.92 -5.41
N PHE A 81 16.29 -10.64 -4.80
CA PHE A 81 14.95 -10.11 -4.53
C PHE A 81 14.87 -9.46 -3.15
N PHE A 82 14.38 -8.22 -3.11
CA PHE A 82 14.15 -7.46 -1.89
C PHE A 82 12.71 -6.94 -1.86
N VAL A 83 12.10 -6.89 -0.68
CA VAL A 83 10.79 -6.26 -0.45
C VAL A 83 10.71 -5.68 0.96
N GLU A 84 10.09 -4.52 1.15
CA GLU A 84 9.94 -3.92 2.47
C GLU A 84 9.07 -4.78 3.39
N ALA A 85 9.58 -5.03 4.59
CA ALA A 85 8.90 -5.67 5.69
C ALA A 85 8.38 -4.61 6.65
N TRP A 86 7.05 -4.44 6.73
CA TRP A 86 6.45 -3.44 7.62
C TRP A 86 6.43 -3.88 9.09
N GLN A 87 6.49 -5.19 9.31
CA GLN A 87 6.64 -5.82 10.61
C GLN A 87 7.85 -6.76 10.56
N ALA A 88 8.34 -7.13 11.75
CA ALA A 88 9.43 -8.09 11.88
C ALA A 88 9.13 -9.38 11.09
N GLU A 89 10.12 -9.81 10.30
CA GLU A 89 10.04 -10.99 9.42
C GLU A 89 8.92 -10.96 8.38
N GLY A 90 8.33 -9.79 8.09
CA GLY A 90 7.25 -9.64 7.10
C GLY A 90 5.91 -10.22 7.54
N ARG A 91 5.72 -10.44 8.84
CA ARG A 91 4.49 -11.00 9.40
C ARG A 91 3.34 -9.98 9.35
N PRO A 92 2.08 -10.44 9.23
CA PRO A 92 0.92 -9.55 9.36
C PRO A 92 0.82 -8.94 10.76
N LYS A 93 0.52 -7.63 10.85
CA LYS A 93 0.07 -6.97 12.09
C LYS A 93 -1.28 -7.50 12.54
N TYR A 94 -2.19 -7.73 11.59
CA TYR A 94 -3.52 -8.26 11.83
C TYR A 94 -3.65 -9.69 11.33
N THR A 95 -4.31 -10.54 12.13
CA THR A 95 -4.55 -11.94 11.78
C THR A 95 -5.96 -12.35 12.19
N ARG A 96 -6.43 -13.47 11.65
CA ARG A 96 -7.69 -14.08 12.10
C ARG A 96 -7.65 -14.40 13.60
N GLN A 97 -6.51 -14.87 14.11
CA GLN A 97 -6.33 -15.18 15.53
C GLN A 97 -6.46 -13.91 16.39
N TRP A 98 -5.82 -12.82 15.99
CA TRP A 98 -5.97 -11.51 16.64
C TRP A 98 -7.44 -11.09 16.67
N LEU A 99 -8.14 -11.15 15.53
CA LEU A 99 -9.55 -10.76 15.45
C LEU A 99 -10.44 -11.59 16.40
N GLN A 100 -10.22 -12.90 16.44
CA GLN A 100 -10.94 -13.79 17.36
C GLN A 100 -10.65 -13.48 18.83
N GLN A 101 -9.41 -13.12 19.17
CA GLN A 101 -9.03 -12.72 20.52
C GLN A 101 -9.70 -11.41 20.93
N GLU A 102 -9.73 -10.41 20.05
CA GLU A 102 -10.37 -9.11 20.31
C GLU A 102 -11.88 -9.23 20.52
N ILE A 103 -12.56 -10.05 19.71
CA ILE A 103 -13.98 -10.37 19.88
C ILE A 103 -14.21 -11.13 21.20
N SER A 104 -13.35 -12.10 21.52
CA SER A 104 -13.43 -12.85 22.78
C SER A 104 -13.19 -11.97 24.00
N ALA A 105 -12.42 -10.90 23.85
CA ALA A 105 -12.19 -9.86 24.86
C ALA A 105 -13.36 -8.86 24.96
N GLY A 106 -14.44 -9.05 24.19
CA GLY A 106 -15.64 -8.22 24.24
C GLY A 106 -15.57 -6.95 23.40
N ARG A 107 -14.56 -6.78 22.53
CA ARG A 107 -14.53 -5.63 21.60
C ARG A 107 -15.59 -5.81 20.52
N ASN A 108 -16.37 -4.77 20.29
CA ASN A 108 -17.30 -4.71 19.17
C ASN A 108 -16.56 -4.16 17.94
N LEU A 109 -16.24 -5.05 17.00
CA LEU A 109 -15.55 -4.71 15.76
C LEU A 109 -16.51 -4.83 14.58
N GLU A 110 -16.76 -3.73 13.88
CA GLU A 110 -17.57 -3.74 12.66
C GLU A 110 -16.83 -4.44 11.52
N LEU A 111 -17.56 -5.22 10.71
CA LEU A 111 -16.99 -5.92 9.57
C LEU A 111 -17.43 -5.25 8.26
N CYS A 112 -16.47 -4.95 7.39
CA CYS A 112 -16.73 -4.47 6.03
C CYS A 112 -16.42 -5.59 5.03
N LEU A 113 -17.45 -6.35 4.64
CA LEU A 113 -17.31 -7.44 3.68
C LEU A 113 -17.33 -6.89 2.25
N PHE A 114 -16.31 -7.24 1.47
CA PHE A 114 -16.18 -6.90 0.06
C PHE A 114 -15.89 -8.15 -0.78
N TRP A 115 -16.37 -8.13 -2.03
CA TRP A 115 -16.08 -9.14 -3.04
C TRP A 115 -16.44 -8.58 -4.42
N GLY A 116 -15.68 -8.96 -5.44
CA GLY A 116 -15.80 -8.41 -6.80
C GLY A 116 -15.00 -7.12 -6.98
N HIS A 117 -14.84 -6.70 -8.23
CA HIS A 117 -13.90 -5.64 -8.64
C HIS A 117 -14.52 -4.64 -9.64
N GLN A 118 -15.81 -4.77 -9.96
CA GLN A 118 -16.44 -3.87 -10.92
C GLN A 118 -16.81 -2.54 -10.27
N PRO A 119 -16.60 -1.40 -10.95
CA PRO A 119 -17.14 -0.11 -10.56
C PRO A 119 -18.66 -0.15 -10.42
N SER A 120 -19.22 0.82 -9.68
CA SER A 120 -20.66 1.04 -9.73
C SER A 120 -21.09 1.49 -11.13
N LYS A 121 -22.37 1.33 -11.46
CA LYS A 121 -22.92 1.76 -12.76
C LYS A 121 -22.69 3.26 -13.03
N ASP A 122 -22.62 4.05 -11.97
CA ASP A 122 -22.47 5.50 -12.02
C ASP A 122 -21.00 5.94 -11.93
N GLY A 123 -20.04 5.00 -12.00
CA GLY A 123 -18.60 5.28 -11.96
C GLY A 123 -18.03 5.53 -10.57
N ASN A 124 -18.86 5.73 -9.55
CA ASN A 124 -18.41 5.95 -8.18
C ASN A 124 -17.61 4.76 -7.63
N VAL A 125 -16.56 5.08 -6.88
CA VAL A 125 -15.77 4.13 -6.09
C VAL A 125 -16.66 3.48 -5.04
N THR A 126 -16.60 2.15 -4.95
CA THR A 126 -17.29 1.38 -3.92
C THR A 126 -16.33 0.40 -3.28
N LYS A 127 -16.82 -0.42 -2.35
CA LYS A 127 -16.01 -1.48 -1.69
C LYS A 127 -15.34 -2.46 -2.65
N SER A 128 -15.78 -2.54 -3.91
CA SER A 128 -15.09 -3.34 -4.94
C SER A 128 -13.67 -2.83 -5.24
N CYS A 129 -13.36 -1.56 -4.94
CA CYS A 129 -12.00 -1.03 -5.11
C CYS A 129 -10.97 -1.65 -4.17
N LEU A 130 -11.42 -2.26 -3.07
CA LEU A 130 -10.58 -3.03 -2.14
C LEU A 130 -10.06 -4.32 -2.78
N SER A 131 -10.63 -4.77 -3.90
CA SER A 131 -10.14 -5.95 -4.62
C SER A 131 -8.80 -5.68 -5.30
N GLN A 132 -7.93 -6.70 -5.30
CA GLN A 132 -6.67 -6.68 -6.07
C GLN A 132 -6.88 -6.62 -7.59
N TRP A 133 -8.10 -6.89 -8.06
CA TRP A 133 -8.49 -6.85 -9.47
C TRP A 133 -9.24 -5.58 -9.88
N TRP A 134 -9.40 -4.61 -8.97
CA TRP A 134 -9.85 -3.29 -9.36
C TRP A 134 -8.80 -2.67 -10.28
N MET A 135 -9.24 -2.27 -11.48
CA MET A 135 -8.38 -1.67 -12.49
C MET A 135 -8.08 -0.22 -12.09
N GLU A 136 -6.83 0.04 -11.74
CA GLU A 136 -6.31 1.37 -11.47
C GLU A 136 -4.81 1.37 -11.66
N ASP A 137 -4.29 2.39 -12.34
CA ASP A 137 -2.87 2.50 -12.60
C ASP A 137 -2.10 2.85 -11.32
N PHE A 138 -0.94 2.22 -11.14
CA PHE A 138 0.06 2.63 -10.16
C PHE A 138 1.45 2.20 -10.64
N TYR A 139 2.46 2.83 -10.05
CA TYR A 139 3.84 2.76 -10.54
C TYR A 139 4.80 2.33 -9.44
N THR A 140 5.86 1.70 -9.89
CA THR A 140 7.12 1.54 -9.15
C THR A 140 8.22 2.26 -9.90
N MET A 141 9.42 2.32 -9.33
CA MET A 141 10.62 2.81 -10.01
C MET A 141 10.93 2.05 -11.31
N ALA A 142 10.52 0.79 -11.41
CA ALA A 142 10.87 -0.09 -12.52
C ALA A 142 9.74 -0.26 -13.54
N ASP A 143 8.49 -0.37 -13.08
CA ASP A 143 7.37 -0.83 -13.89
C ASP A 143 6.03 -0.17 -13.50
N SER A 144 5.10 -0.16 -14.46
CA SER A 144 3.69 0.25 -14.28
C SER A 144 2.78 -0.97 -14.16
N TYR A 145 1.69 -0.84 -13.40
CA TYR A 145 0.73 -1.91 -13.16
C TYR A 145 -0.71 -1.41 -13.24
N LEU A 146 -1.60 -2.26 -13.76
CA LEU A 146 -3.05 -2.01 -13.83
C LEU A 146 -3.83 -2.62 -12.66
N TYR A 147 -3.25 -3.63 -12.02
CA TYR A 147 -3.88 -4.41 -10.96
C TYR A 147 -2.86 -4.76 -9.89
N THR A 148 -3.29 -4.74 -8.63
CA THR A 148 -2.44 -5.20 -7.51
C THR A 148 -2.09 -6.69 -7.65
N GLU A 149 -2.97 -7.50 -8.25
CA GLU A 149 -2.62 -8.90 -8.53
C GLU A 149 -1.58 -9.04 -9.65
N GLN A 150 -1.55 -8.11 -10.62
CA GLN A 150 -0.49 -8.09 -11.64
C GLN A 150 0.87 -7.86 -10.98
N TYR A 151 0.94 -6.88 -10.06
CA TYR A 151 2.11 -6.66 -9.22
C TYR A 151 2.48 -7.93 -8.43
N MET A 152 1.52 -8.53 -7.71
CA MET A 152 1.77 -9.76 -6.94
C MET A 152 2.36 -10.89 -7.81
N MET A 153 1.83 -11.10 -9.03
CA MET A 153 2.32 -12.15 -9.93
C MET A 153 3.68 -11.81 -10.52
N ALA A 154 3.94 -10.54 -10.86
CA ALA A 154 5.25 -10.09 -11.36
C ALA A 154 6.33 -10.20 -10.28
N SER A 155 6.04 -9.76 -9.05
CA SER A 155 6.94 -9.91 -7.90
C SER A 155 7.16 -11.38 -7.55
N LYS A 156 6.14 -12.24 -7.68
CA LYS A 156 6.31 -13.69 -7.55
C LYS A 156 7.29 -14.24 -8.58
N ALA A 157 7.16 -13.86 -9.85
CA ALA A 157 8.10 -14.28 -10.89
C ALA A 157 9.53 -13.79 -10.59
N GLN A 158 9.67 -12.53 -10.16
CA GLN A 158 10.97 -11.97 -9.76
C GLN A 158 11.61 -12.69 -8.57
N LEU A 159 10.82 -13.00 -7.53
CA LEU A 159 11.26 -13.72 -6.33
C LEU A 159 11.88 -15.08 -6.67
N PHE A 160 11.38 -15.75 -7.71
CA PHE A 160 11.89 -17.04 -8.17
C PHE A 160 12.82 -16.94 -9.40
N GLY A 161 13.25 -15.72 -9.76
CA GLY A 161 14.18 -15.49 -10.87
C GLY A 161 13.61 -15.78 -12.26
N ASP A 162 12.29 -15.84 -12.42
CA ASP A 162 11.63 -16.14 -13.69
C ASP A 162 11.32 -14.87 -14.49
N GLU A 163 12.37 -14.25 -15.03
CA GLU A 163 12.26 -13.00 -15.79
C GLU A 163 11.43 -13.12 -17.08
N GLU A 164 11.37 -14.31 -17.68
CA GLU A 164 10.55 -14.56 -18.87
C GLU A 164 9.05 -14.45 -18.53
N ILE A 165 8.59 -15.16 -17.49
CA ILE A 165 7.20 -15.07 -17.03
C ILE A 165 6.88 -13.67 -16.50
N ARG A 166 7.83 -13.02 -15.80
CA ARG A 166 7.67 -11.64 -15.32
C ARG A 166 7.37 -10.68 -16.48
N LYS A 167 8.16 -10.73 -17.56
CA LYS A 167 7.94 -9.91 -18.76
C LYS A 167 6.60 -10.19 -19.44
N GLU A 168 6.15 -11.45 -19.47
CA GLU A 168 4.83 -11.79 -20.00
C GLU A 168 3.70 -11.20 -19.14
N ILE A 169 3.83 -11.24 -17.81
CA ILE A 169 2.86 -10.67 -16.87
C ILE A 169 2.76 -9.15 -17.04
N LEU A 170 3.89 -8.46 -17.12
CA LEU A 170 3.95 -7.00 -17.26
C LEU A 170 3.33 -6.50 -18.57
N LYS A 171 3.39 -7.30 -19.64
CA LYS A 171 2.78 -6.99 -20.95
C LYS A 171 1.30 -7.37 -21.05
N CYS A 172 0.75 -8.06 -20.05
CA CYS A 172 -0.59 -8.61 -20.10
C CYS A 172 -1.57 -7.76 -19.30
N ASN A 173 -2.70 -7.41 -19.92
CA ASN A 173 -3.76 -6.62 -19.27
C ASN A 173 -5.02 -7.46 -18.95
N ASP A 174 -5.03 -8.76 -19.30
CA ASP A 174 -6.16 -9.66 -19.04
C ASP A 174 -5.99 -10.39 -17.69
N PRO A 175 -6.90 -10.17 -16.71
CA PRO A 175 -6.82 -10.80 -15.39
C PRO A 175 -6.69 -12.33 -15.40
N LYS A 176 -7.38 -13.01 -16.32
CA LYS A 176 -7.36 -14.48 -16.37
C LYS A 176 -5.99 -14.98 -16.83
N GLN A 177 -5.41 -14.32 -17.83
CA GLN A 177 -4.10 -14.64 -18.36
C GLN A 177 -2.99 -14.30 -17.34
N ILE A 178 -3.02 -13.13 -16.70
CA ILE A 178 -2.09 -12.78 -15.61
C ILE A 178 -2.07 -13.88 -14.53
N LYS A 179 -3.26 -14.28 -14.08
CA LYS A 179 -3.39 -15.34 -13.06
C LYS A 179 -2.91 -16.71 -13.56
N ALA A 180 -3.06 -17.00 -14.85
CA ALA A 180 -2.54 -18.22 -15.45
C ALA A 180 -1.01 -18.22 -15.55
N LEU A 181 -0.41 -17.09 -15.90
CA LEU A 181 1.05 -16.89 -15.94
C LEU A 181 1.67 -17.03 -14.54
N GLY A 182 1.05 -16.44 -13.53
CA GLY A 182 1.52 -16.57 -12.14
C GLY A 182 1.50 -18.00 -11.58
N ARG A 183 0.71 -18.91 -12.18
CA ARG A 183 0.75 -20.36 -11.88
C ARG A 183 1.86 -21.11 -12.61
N LYS A 184 2.47 -20.51 -13.65
CA LYS A 184 3.54 -21.08 -14.46
C LYS A 184 4.95 -20.65 -14.04
N VAL A 185 5.07 -19.75 -13.04
CA VAL A 185 6.36 -19.31 -12.50
C VAL A 185 7.22 -20.52 -12.14
N ARG A 186 8.39 -20.60 -12.78
CA ARG A 186 9.40 -21.65 -12.55
C ARG A 186 10.10 -21.43 -11.21
N GLY A 187 10.69 -22.50 -10.67
CA GLY A 187 11.43 -22.43 -9.42
C GLY A 187 10.57 -22.14 -8.18
N PHE A 188 9.24 -22.23 -8.29
CA PHE A 188 8.33 -21.92 -7.20
C PHE A 188 8.58 -22.83 -5.99
N ASP A 189 8.90 -22.21 -4.87
CA ASP A 189 8.96 -22.83 -3.55
C ASP A 189 7.89 -22.25 -2.64
N GLN A 190 7.06 -23.11 -2.06
CA GLN A 190 5.92 -22.69 -1.23
C GLN A 190 6.38 -22.02 0.07
N ALA A 191 7.45 -22.49 0.71
CA ALA A 191 7.92 -21.96 1.98
C ALA A 191 8.54 -20.57 1.80
N VAL A 192 9.30 -20.38 0.71
CA VAL A 192 9.77 -19.05 0.28
C VAL A 192 8.57 -18.17 -0.03
N TRP A 193 7.60 -18.62 -0.83
CA TRP A 193 6.41 -17.81 -1.11
C TRP A 193 5.65 -17.41 0.14
N ASP A 194 5.47 -18.32 1.11
CA ASP A 194 4.75 -18.05 2.34
C ASP A 194 5.42 -16.99 3.22
N LYS A 195 6.76 -16.90 3.17
CA LYS A 195 7.52 -15.84 3.85
C LYS A 195 7.35 -14.46 3.20
N PHE A 196 7.22 -14.39 1.87
CA PHE A 196 7.29 -13.13 1.13
C PHE A 196 5.92 -12.59 0.67
N LYS A 197 4.94 -13.46 0.42
CA LYS A 197 3.66 -13.10 -0.23
C LYS A 197 2.93 -11.97 0.48
N TYR A 198 2.99 -11.93 1.81
CA TYR A 198 2.30 -10.90 2.59
C TYR A 198 2.92 -9.53 2.38
N ALA A 199 4.24 -9.42 2.54
CA ALA A 199 4.99 -8.19 2.29
C ALA A 199 4.79 -7.70 0.84
N ILE A 200 4.80 -8.60 -0.14
CA ILE A 200 4.53 -8.26 -1.55
C ILE A 200 3.13 -7.64 -1.70
N VAL A 201 2.07 -8.30 -1.22
CA VAL A 201 0.71 -7.77 -1.37
C VAL A 201 0.51 -6.50 -0.57
N LEU A 202 1.14 -6.38 0.60
CA LEU A 202 1.08 -5.18 1.43
C LEU A 202 1.67 -3.96 0.68
N ASN A 203 2.88 -4.09 0.14
CA ASN A 203 3.52 -3.02 -0.63
C ASN A 203 2.78 -2.72 -1.94
N GLY A 204 2.25 -3.71 -2.64
CA GLY A 204 1.42 -3.49 -3.83
C GLY A 204 0.15 -2.69 -3.53
N ASN A 205 -0.52 -2.97 -2.40
CA ASN A 205 -1.68 -2.18 -1.97
C ASN A 205 -1.26 -0.78 -1.48
N TRP A 206 -0.11 -0.64 -0.81
CA TRP A 206 0.43 0.67 -0.47
C TRP A 206 0.64 1.53 -1.71
N LEU A 207 1.30 1.02 -2.76
CA LEU A 207 1.51 1.75 -4.01
C LEU A 207 0.19 2.19 -4.63
N LYS A 208 -0.76 1.26 -4.80
CA LYS A 208 -2.09 1.56 -5.34
C LYS A 208 -2.82 2.64 -4.53
N PHE A 209 -2.97 2.47 -3.22
CA PHE A 209 -3.80 3.36 -2.39
C PHE A 209 -3.09 4.65 -1.99
N SER A 210 -1.76 4.70 -1.98
CA SER A 210 -1.05 5.96 -1.76
C SER A 210 -1.19 6.86 -2.98
N GLN A 211 -0.91 6.33 -4.17
CA GLN A 211 -0.89 7.10 -5.43
C GLN A 211 -2.29 7.54 -5.88
N ASN A 212 -3.33 6.75 -5.61
CA ASN A 212 -4.70 7.04 -6.07
C ASN A 212 -5.55 7.67 -4.96
N ARG A 213 -5.80 8.99 -5.06
CA ARG A 213 -6.48 9.78 -4.02
C ARG A 213 -7.90 9.30 -3.72
N GLU A 214 -8.73 9.03 -4.73
CA GLU A 214 -10.11 8.58 -4.50
C GLU A 214 -10.15 7.22 -3.79
N LEU A 215 -9.24 6.31 -4.18
CA LEU A 215 -9.12 5.00 -3.53
C LEU A 215 -8.62 5.14 -2.09
N ARG A 216 -7.64 6.03 -1.85
CA ARG A 216 -7.16 6.38 -0.50
C ARG A 216 -8.30 6.84 0.39
N GLU A 217 -9.06 7.83 -0.08
CA GLU A 217 -10.18 8.41 0.65
C GLU A 217 -11.23 7.35 0.95
N PHE A 218 -11.53 6.46 0.00
CA PHE A 218 -12.41 5.32 0.25
C PHE A 218 -11.86 4.39 1.33
N LEU A 219 -10.59 3.98 1.25
CA LEU A 219 -9.97 3.10 2.24
C LEU A 219 -9.98 3.73 3.64
N LEU A 220 -9.67 5.03 3.75
CA LEU A 220 -9.73 5.76 5.02
C LEU A 220 -11.16 5.87 5.56
N SER A 221 -12.16 6.04 4.68
CA SER A 221 -13.58 6.13 5.05
C SER A 221 -14.13 4.86 5.71
N THR A 222 -13.45 3.72 5.56
CA THR A 222 -13.81 2.47 6.25
C THR A 222 -13.58 2.54 7.77
N GLY A 223 -13.00 3.63 8.28
CA GLY A 223 -12.82 3.88 9.71
C GLY A 223 -12.01 2.75 10.36
N ASP A 224 -12.53 2.19 11.45
CA ASP A 224 -11.89 1.10 12.17
C ASP A 224 -12.50 -0.28 11.84
N SER A 225 -13.34 -0.36 10.79
CA SER A 225 -13.92 -1.62 10.36
C SER A 225 -12.83 -2.63 9.99
N VAL A 226 -13.07 -3.90 10.30
CA VAL A 226 -12.25 -5.01 9.81
C VAL A 226 -12.64 -5.27 8.36
N LEU A 227 -11.68 -5.16 7.45
CA LEU A 227 -11.91 -5.40 6.04
C LEU A 227 -11.89 -6.90 5.76
N VAL A 228 -12.90 -7.40 5.03
CA VAL A 228 -13.10 -8.84 4.84
C VAL A 228 -13.31 -9.18 3.37
N GLU A 229 -12.33 -9.86 2.75
CA GLU A 229 -12.45 -10.38 1.38
C GLU A 229 -13.34 -11.63 1.41
N ALA A 230 -14.63 -11.43 1.16
CA ALA A 230 -15.69 -12.44 1.17
C ALA A 230 -15.74 -13.25 -0.14
N SER A 231 -14.56 -13.74 -0.56
CA SER A 231 -14.40 -14.65 -1.68
C SER A 231 -14.77 -16.08 -1.26
N PRO A 232 -15.71 -16.75 -1.96
CA PRO A 232 -16.08 -18.13 -1.63
C PRO A 232 -15.02 -19.16 -2.07
N TYR A 233 -14.03 -18.76 -2.86
CA TYR A 233 -13.06 -19.65 -3.49
C TYR A 233 -11.65 -19.52 -2.91
N ASP A 234 -11.35 -18.43 -2.19
CA ASP A 234 -10.01 -18.12 -1.69
C ASP A 234 -9.94 -18.36 -0.17
N ASN A 235 -9.01 -19.23 0.24
CA ASN A 235 -8.75 -19.55 1.65
C ASN A 235 -7.48 -18.89 2.21
N ILE A 236 -6.74 -18.14 1.41
CA ILE A 236 -5.53 -17.43 1.82
C ILE A 236 -5.85 -15.94 1.93
N TRP A 237 -6.19 -15.31 0.81
CA TRP A 237 -6.47 -13.87 0.76
C TRP A 237 -7.90 -13.56 1.23
N GLY A 238 -8.82 -14.51 1.06
CA GLY A 238 -10.22 -14.41 1.50
C GLY A 238 -10.61 -15.34 2.64
N ILE A 239 -11.91 -15.33 2.98
CA ILE A 239 -12.49 -16.12 4.08
C ILE A 239 -13.12 -17.45 3.65
N ARG A 240 -13.15 -17.74 2.34
CA ARG A 240 -13.81 -18.89 1.73
C ARG A 240 -15.31 -18.98 2.04
N LEU A 241 -15.96 -17.83 2.08
CA LEU A 241 -17.40 -17.66 2.28
C LEU A 241 -17.86 -16.49 1.40
N SER A 242 -19.06 -16.59 0.82
CA SER A 242 -19.67 -15.50 0.06
C SER A 242 -20.14 -14.38 0.99
N VAL A 243 -20.14 -13.14 0.49
CA VAL A 243 -20.72 -11.96 1.17
C VAL A 243 -22.18 -12.16 1.61
N ASN A 244 -22.92 -13.04 0.94
CA ASN A 244 -24.33 -13.35 1.26
C ASN A 244 -24.48 -14.45 2.33
N SER A 245 -23.38 -15.07 2.79
CA SER A 245 -23.45 -16.10 3.83
C SER A 245 -23.52 -15.45 5.21
N PRO A 246 -24.48 -15.83 6.07
CA PRO A 246 -24.51 -15.38 7.47
C PRO A 246 -23.20 -15.71 8.22
N GLU A 247 -22.56 -16.83 7.89
CA GLU A 247 -21.28 -17.25 8.48
C GLU A 247 -20.13 -16.28 8.15
N ALA A 248 -20.24 -15.48 7.08
CA ALA A 248 -19.21 -14.52 6.71
C ALA A 248 -19.06 -13.40 7.74
N TRP A 249 -20.10 -13.16 8.55
CA TRP A 249 -20.11 -12.16 9.62
C TRP A 249 -19.56 -12.69 10.95
N ASP A 250 -19.16 -13.96 11.01
CA ASP A 250 -18.59 -14.59 12.21
C ASP A 250 -17.16 -15.08 11.93
N PRO A 251 -16.12 -14.37 12.43
CA PRO A 251 -14.71 -14.76 12.26
C PRO A 251 -14.35 -16.15 12.82
N PHE A 252 -15.18 -16.73 13.69
CA PHE A 252 -15.00 -18.11 14.17
C PHE A 252 -15.42 -19.14 13.13
N LYS A 253 -16.30 -18.79 12.18
CA LYS A 253 -16.78 -19.67 11.10
C LYS A 253 -15.96 -19.59 9.82
N TRP A 254 -15.09 -18.59 9.69
CA TRP A 254 -14.25 -18.42 8.51
C TRP A 254 -13.37 -19.65 8.27
N ARG A 255 -13.22 -20.00 6.99
CA ARG A 255 -12.42 -21.16 6.52
C ARG A 255 -11.17 -20.72 5.76
N GLY A 256 -10.97 -19.41 5.63
CA GLY A 256 -9.79 -18.79 5.06
C GLY A 256 -9.10 -17.83 6.03
N GLN A 257 -7.98 -17.26 5.59
CA GLN A 257 -7.11 -16.44 6.43
C GLN A 257 -7.38 -14.94 6.33
N ASN A 258 -8.13 -14.47 5.33
CA ASN A 258 -8.41 -13.05 5.10
C ASN A 258 -7.17 -12.15 4.99
N LEU A 259 -6.05 -12.65 4.46
CA LEU A 259 -4.81 -11.88 4.44
C LEU A 259 -4.92 -10.55 3.67
N LEU A 260 -5.80 -10.45 2.67
CA LEU A 260 -5.96 -9.22 1.89
C LEU A 260 -6.61 -8.13 2.73
N GLY A 261 -7.70 -8.48 3.44
CA GLY A 261 -8.37 -7.55 4.34
C GLY A 261 -7.42 -7.00 5.41
N PHE A 262 -6.58 -7.86 5.98
CA PHE A 262 -5.56 -7.47 6.96
C PHE A 262 -4.45 -6.58 6.36
N ALA A 263 -3.97 -6.88 5.16
CA ALA A 263 -2.99 -6.03 4.48
C ALA A 263 -3.57 -4.63 4.19
N LEU A 264 -4.82 -4.55 3.73
CA LEU A 264 -5.51 -3.27 3.51
C LEU A 264 -5.70 -2.47 4.79
N MET A 265 -5.95 -3.12 5.93
CA MET A 265 -6.03 -2.45 7.23
C MET A 265 -4.67 -1.87 7.65
N GLU A 266 -3.57 -2.57 7.40
CA GLU A 266 -2.23 -2.04 7.66
C GLU A 266 -1.92 -0.84 6.76
N VAL A 267 -2.23 -0.92 5.46
CA VAL A 267 -2.11 0.21 4.52
C VAL A 267 -2.96 1.39 5.00
N ARG A 268 -4.20 1.14 5.45
CA ARG A 268 -5.10 2.18 5.97
C ARG A 268 -4.51 2.87 7.20
N ASP A 269 -3.98 2.10 8.15
CA ASP A 269 -3.37 2.66 9.37
C ASP A 269 -2.21 3.58 9.02
N GLU A 270 -1.38 3.14 8.07
CA GLU A 270 -0.21 3.88 7.65
C GLU A 270 -0.57 5.15 6.87
N LEU A 271 -1.50 5.05 5.92
CA LEU A 271 -2.03 6.21 5.19
C LEU A 271 -2.63 7.22 6.16
N ARG A 272 -3.46 6.76 7.12
CA ARG A 272 -4.04 7.63 8.16
C ARG A 272 -2.97 8.38 8.93
N ARG A 273 -1.87 7.71 9.30
CA ARG A 273 -0.76 8.29 10.05
C ARG A 273 -0.03 9.35 9.24
N VAL A 274 0.34 9.07 7.99
CA VAL A 274 1.19 9.97 7.20
C VAL A 274 0.42 11.08 6.49
N THR A 275 -0.89 10.90 6.25
CA THR A 275 -1.73 11.94 5.61
C THR A 275 -2.55 12.74 6.61
N GLN A 276 -2.44 12.49 7.91
CA GLN A 276 -3.25 13.15 8.95
C GLN A 276 -3.24 14.68 8.83
N ASN A 277 -2.09 15.25 8.52
CA ASN A 277 -1.86 16.69 8.47
C ASN A 277 -1.68 17.23 7.03
N GLU A 278 -2.05 16.44 6.01
CA GLU A 278 -1.82 16.83 4.60
C GLU A 278 -2.57 18.12 4.19
N MET A 279 -3.65 18.44 4.90
CA MET A 279 -4.44 19.66 4.70
C MET A 279 -3.77 20.92 5.24
N LEU A 280 -2.71 20.78 6.05
CA LEU A 280 -1.91 21.93 6.52
C LEU A 280 -0.91 22.41 5.46
N CYS A 281 -0.63 21.59 4.44
CA CYS A 281 0.35 21.90 3.42
C CYS A 281 -0.16 22.96 2.43
N ASP A 282 0.72 23.88 2.05
CA ASP A 282 0.53 24.75 0.90
C ASP A 282 0.85 23.97 -0.39
N TRP A 283 -0.17 23.31 -0.93
CA TRP A 283 -0.04 22.50 -2.14
C TRP A 283 0.33 23.31 -3.39
N SER A 284 0.19 24.64 -3.38
CA SER A 284 0.65 25.47 -4.51
C SER A 284 2.15 25.30 -4.77
N SER A 285 2.94 25.02 -3.72
CA SER A 285 4.37 24.74 -3.82
C SER A 285 4.73 23.46 -4.61
N VAL A 286 3.79 22.53 -4.79
CA VAL A 286 4.01 21.33 -5.62
C VAL A 286 3.80 21.65 -7.11
N TRP A 287 2.87 22.55 -7.42
CA TRP A 287 2.39 22.83 -8.78
C TRP A 287 3.02 24.07 -9.43
N GLU A 288 3.98 24.73 -8.77
CA GLU A 288 4.61 25.98 -9.22
C GLU A 288 5.19 25.95 -10.65
N ASN A 289 5.41 24.76 -11.22
CA ASN A 289 5.96 24.56 -12.57
C ASN A 289 5.01 23.88 -13.59
N GLU A 290 3.73 23.61 -13.27
CA GLU A 290 2.78 23.00 -14.23
C GLU A 290 2.10 24.01 -15.18
N THR A 291 2.43 25.30 -15.08
CA THR A 291 1.94 26.37 -15.96
C THR A 291 3.01 26.90 -16.92
N LEU A 292 3.60 26.02 -17.73
CA LEU A 292 4.32 26.40 -18.96
C LEU A 292 4.01 25.44 -20.12
#